data_AF-A0A4P5XQP2-F1
#
_entry.id   AF-A0A4P5XQP2-F1
#
_cell.length_a   1.000
_cell.length_b   1.000
_cell.length_c   1.000
_cell.angle_alpha   90.00
_cell.angle_beta   90.00
_cell.angle_gamma   90.00
#
_symmetry.space_group_name_H-M   'P 1'
#
loop_
_entity.id
_entity.type
_entity.pdbx_description
1 polymer ?
#
loop_
_entity_poly.entity_id
_entity_poly.type
_entity_poly.pdbx_seq_one_letter_code
_entity_poly.pdbx_strand_id
1 'polypeptide(L)' 'MLYLGKFAMPRSDSARLRDIADAGTRIQNRIKGMTNEIFRNDDTILRAVMFDFAIIGEAAKGVTPATRVRLASAP' A
#
# COMPACT_ATOMS: atom_id res chain seq x y z
N MET A 1 -27.43 21.35 19.96
CA MET A 1 -27.03 20.69 18.70
C MET A 1 -25.52 20.46 18.78
N LEU A 2 -25.09 19.28 19.26
CA LEU A 2 -23.67 18.96 19.45
C LEU A 2 -23.09 18.44 18.14
N TYR A 3 -22.04 19.12 17.66
CA TYR A 3 -21.28 18.78 16.46
C TYR A 3 -20.49 17.49 16.71
N LEU A 4 -21.00 16.34 16.28
CA LEU A 4 -20.27 15.06 16.25
C LEU A 4 -19.31 15.02 15.05
N GLY A 5 -18.35 15.95 15.02
CA GLY A 5 -17.23 15.87 14.10
C GLY A 5 -16.00 15.39 14.84
N LYS A 6 -15.62 14.10 14.67
CA LYS A 6 -14.26 13.51 14.86
C LYS A 6 -14.19 12.06 15.38
N PHE A 7 -15.22 11.24 15.23
CA PHE A 7 -14.94 9.81 15.08
C PHE A 7 -14.53 9.59 13.63
N ALA A 8 -13.22 9.70 13.34
CA ALA A 8 -12.70 9.24 12.07
C ALA A 8 -13.04 7.75 11.99
N MET A 9 -14.06 7.38 11.20
CA MET A 9 -14.37 5.97 10.98
C MET A 9 -13.07 5.28 10.56
N PRO A 10 -12.70 4.16 11.19
CA PRO A 10 -11.56 3.38 10.74
C PRO A 10 -11.69 3.15 9.23
N ARG A 11 -10.62 3.40 8.47
CA ARG A 11 -10.62 3.13 7.01
C ARG A 11 -11.17 1.73 6.76
N SER A 12 -11.88 1.51 5.65
CA SER A 12 -12.36 0.18 5.30
C SER A 12 -11.21 -0.72 4.85
N ASP A 13 -11.39 -2.04 4.94
CA ASP A 13 -10.42 -2.99 4.37
C ASP A 13 -10.29 -2.85 2.86
N SER A 14 -11.37 -2.53 2.16
CA SER A 14 -11.34 -2.26 0.72
C SER A 14 -10.43 -1.08 0.37
N ALA A 15 -10.46 0.00 1.16
CA ALA A 15 -9.58 1.15 0.98
C ALA A 15 -8.11 0.77 1.21
N ARG A 16 -7.83 -0.04 2.24
CA ARG A 16 -6.47 -0.53 2.52
C ARG A 16 -5.94 -1.45 1.41
N LEU A 17 -6.76 -2.37 0.92
CA LEU A 17 -6.40 -3.23 -0.21
C LEU A 17 -6.15 -2.42 -1.47
N ARG A 18 -6.90 -1.33 -1.68
CA ARG A 18 -6.65 -0.39 -2.78
C ARG A 18 -5.32 0.34 -2.60
N ASP A 19 -4.99 0.83 -1.41
CA ASP A 19 -3.69 1.47 -1.16
C ASP A 19 -2.52 0.53 -1.50
N ILE A 20 -2.64 -0.75 -1.14
CA ILE A 20 -1.65 -1.79 -1.44
C ILE A 20 -1.52 -2.00 -2.95
N ALA A 21 -2.64 -2.16 -3.65
CA ALA A 21 -2.66 -2.39 -5.10
C ALA A 21 -2.11 -1.18 -5.87
N ASP A 22 -2.49 0.03 -5.46
CA ASP A 22 -2.03 1.28 -6.08
C ASP A 22 -0.54 1.48 -5.84
N ALA A 23 -0.04 1.20 -4.63
CA ALA A 23 1.39 1.23 -4.32
C ALA A 23 2.18 0.22 -5.16
N GLY A 24 1.69 -1.01 -5.29
CA GLY A 24 2.29 -2.03 -6.16
C GLY A 24 2.37 -1.57 -7.62
N THR A 25 1.28 -0.99 -8.15
CA THR A 25 1.23 -0.44 -9.51
C THR A 25 2.22 0.71 -9.69
N ARG A 26 2.33 1.61 -8.71
CA ARG A 26 3.30 2.71 -8.72
C ARG A 26 4.75 2.20 -8.71
N ILE A 27 5.06 1.17 -7.92
CA ILE A 27 6.39 0.54 -7.92
C ILE A 27 6.68 -0.04 -9.31
N GLN A 28 5.77 -0.87 -9.85
CA GLN A 28 5.93 -1.49 -11.16
C GLN A 28 6.15 -0.47 -12.28
N ASN A 29 5.36 0.61 -12.30
CA ASN A 29 5.49 1.67 -13.29
C ASN A 29 6.83 2.42 -13.18
N ARG A 30 7.32 2.66 -11.96
CA ARG A 30 8.61 3.35 -11.76
C ARG A 30 9.80 2.51 -12.21
N ILE A 31 9.80 1.20 -11.92
CA ILE A 31 10.93 0.32 -12.23
C ILE A 31 10.85 -0.30 -13.63
N LYS A 32 9.78 -0.01 -14.38
CA LYS A 32 9.54 -0.61 -15.70
C LYS A 32 10.69 -0.28 -16.65
N GLY A 33 11.31 -1.32 -17.19
CA GLY A 33 12.43 -1.19 -18.14
C GLY A 33 13.77 -0.83 -17.50
N MET A 34 13.84 -0.69 -16.17
CA MET A 34 15.11 -0.49 -15.47
C MET A 34 15.84 -1.82 -15.28
N THR A 35 17.15 -1.80 -15.47
CA THR A 35 17.99 -2.90 -15.00
C THR A 35 18.19 -2.79 -13.49
N ASN A 36 18.62 -3.89 -12.87
CA ASN A 36 18.93 -3.89 -11.44
C ASN A 36 20.03 -2.88 -11.10
N GLU A 37 21.04 -2.74 -11.95
CA GLU A 37 22.13 -1.78 -11.78
C GLU A 37 21.61 -0.33 -11.80
N ILE A 38 20.77 0.03 -12.77
CA ILE A 38 20.15 1.36 -12.83
C ILE A 38 19.32 1.62 -11.58
N PHE A 39 18.49 0.65 -11.17
CA PHE A 39 17.66 0.77 -9.99
C PHE A 39 18.47 0.99 -8.71
N ARG A 40 19.60 0.27 -8.53
CA ARG A 40 20.45 0.39 -7.34
C ARG A 40 21.23 1.70 -7.27
N ASN A 41 21.48 2.34 -8.40
CA ASN A 41 22.27 3.56 -8.49
C ASN A 41 21.41 4.84 -8.55
N ASP A 42 20.08 4.72 -8.60
CA ASP A 42 19.15 5.86 -8.54
C ASP A 42 18.52 5.98 -7.15
N ASP A 43 19.11 6.84 -6.30
CA ASP A 43 18.65 7.09 -4.93
C ASP A 43 17.22 7.65 -4.88
N THR A 44 16.80 8.40 -5.90
CA THR A 44 15.45 8.98 -5.95
C THR A 44 14.41 7.89 -6.14
N ILE A 45 14.66 6.98 -7.08
CA ILE A 45 13.78 5.84 -7.35
C ILE A 45 13.78 4.87 -6.17
N LEU A 46 14.94 4.59 -5.56
CA LEU A 46 15.04 3.76 -4.36
C LEU A 46 14.17 4.31 -3.22
N ARG A 47 14.29 5.60 -2.90
CA ARG A 47 13.47 6.23 -1.85
C ARG A 47 11.99 6.21 -2.18
N ALA A 48 11.61 6.43 -3.44
CA ALA A 48 10.22 6.36 -3.87
C ALA A 48 9.63 4.95 -3.70
N VAL A 49 10.38 3.91 -4.08
CA VAL A 49 9.97 2.51 -3.91
C VAL A 49 9.90 2.13 -2.42
N MET A 50 10.88 2.56 -1.61
CA MET A 50 10.84 2.36 -0.15
C MET A 50 9.61 3.02 0.49
N PHE A 51 9.23 4.22 0.03
CA PHE A 51 8.03 4.89 0.52
C PHE A 51 6.75 4.13 0.18
N ASP A 52 6.64 3.59 -1.04
CA ASP A 52 5.50 2.74 -1.41
C ASP A 52 5.46 1.43 -0.60
N PHE A 53 6.62 0.85 -0.25
CA PHE A 53 6.65 -0.28 0.69
C PHE A 53 6.16 0.12 2.09
N ALA A 54 6.47 1.32 2.58
CA ALA A 54 5.93 1.81 3.84
C ALA A 54 4.40 1.96 3.79
N ILE A 55 3.85 2.47 2.68
CA ILE A 55 2.39 2.53 2.45
C ILE A 55 1.78 1.14 2.49
N ILE A 56 2.38 0.17 1.78
CA ILE A 56 1.91 -1.23 1.76
C ILE A 56 1.90 -1.79 3.19
N GLY A 57 3.00 -1.63 3.93
CA GLY A 57 3.12 -2.12 5.30
C GLY A 57 2.08 -1.50 6.23
N GLU A 58 1.85 -0.20 6.14
CA GLU A 58 0.88 0.51 6.98
C GLU A 58 -0.57 0.11 6.65
N ALA A 59 -0.93 0.09 5.36
CA ALA A 59 -2.22 -0.40 4.92
C ALA A 59 -2.43 -1.86 5.35
N ALA A 60 -1.40 -2.71 5.20
CA ALA A 60 -1.45 -4.10 5.59
C ALA A 60 -1.71 -4.28 7.08
N LYS A 61 -1.11 -3.49 8.00
CA LYS A 61 -1.38 -3.60 9.45
C LYS A 61 -2.86 -3.46 9.78
N GLY A 62 -3.58 -2.58 9.08
CA GLY A 62 -4.97 -2.29 9.35
C GLY A 62 -5.98 -3.27 8.73
N VAL A 63 -5.55 -4.26 7.93
CA VAL A 63 -6.46 -5.25 7.33
C VAL A 63 -6.94 -6.23 8.40
N THR A 64 -8.26 -6.41 8.51
CA THR A 64 -8.87 -7.28 9.53
C THR A 64 -8.56 -8.77 9.31
N PRO A 65 -8.59 -9.59 10.38
CA PRO A 65 -8.43 -11.05 10.25
C PRO A 65 -9.43 -11.70 9.30
N ALA A 66 -10.69 -11.24 9.30
CA ALA A 66 -11.73 -11.78 8.42
C ALA A 66 -11.35 -11.61 6.94
N THR A 67 -10.86 -10.42 6.56
CA THR A 67 -10.37 -10.18 5.20
C THR A 67 -9.14 -11.02 4.88
N ARG A 68 -8.20 -11.19 5.82
CA ARG A 68 -7.01 -12.05 5.61
C ARG A 68 -7.38 -13.50 5.35
N VAL A 69 -8.29 -14.06 6.15
CA VAL A 69 -8.79 -15.43 5.98
C VAL A 69 -9.46 -15.58 4.61
N ARG A 70 -10.32 -14.63 4.23
CA ARG A 70 -10.99 -14.63 2.92
C ARG A 70 -10.01 -14.57 1.74
N LEU A 71 -8.91 -13.82 1.87
CA LEU A 71 -7.88 -13.72 0.83
C LEU A 71 -7.00 -14.97 0.79
N ALA A 72 -6.72 -15.61 1.92
CA ALA A 72 -5.94 -16.84 1.98
C ALA A 72 -6.66 -18.03 1.32
N SER A 73 -7.99 -17.97 1.19
CA SER A 73 -8.82 -18.96 0.51
C SER A 73 -9.21 -18.56 -0.92
N ALA A 74 -8.71 -17.43 -1.43
CA ALA A 74 -8.90 -17.05 -2.83
C ALA A 74 -8.04 -17.95 -3.75
N PRO A 75 -8.55 -18.35 -4.93
CA PRO A 75 -7.85 -19.22 -5.87
C PRO A 75 -6.60 -18.57 -6.49
#